data_AF-A0A0B3BL79-F1
#
_entry.id   AF-A0A0B3BL79-F1
#
_cell.length_a   1.000
_cell.length_b   1.000
_cell.length_c   1.000
_cell.angle_alpha   90.00
_cell.angle_beta   90.00
_cell.angle_gamma   90.00
#
_symmetry.space_group_name_H-M   'P 1'
#
loop_
_entity.id
_entity.type
_entity.pdbx_description
1 polymer ?
#
loop_
_entity_poly.entity_id
_entity_poly.type
_entity_poly.pdbx_seq_one_letter_code
_entity_poly.pdbx_strand_id
1 'polypeptide(L)' 'MVSANIYLHNLNEFKVYVNKFVDEYFLTIQIPNGAVSFTSNNLKDIESLLKKMLAVVKQEQLLPKKEEELV' A
#
# COMPACT_ATOMS: atom_id res chain seq x y z
N MET A 1 18.27 -16.65 3.21
CA MET A 1 17.34 -15.51 3.07
C MET A 1 16.09 -16.04 2.38
N VAL A 2 14.95 -16.11 3.07
CA VAL A 2 13.68 -16.57 2.47
C VAL A 2 12.85 -15.33 2.16
N SER A 3 12.76 -14.95 0.89
CA SER A 3 11.92 -13.84 0.43
C SER A 3 10.58 -14.39 -0.04
N ALA A 4 9.52 -14.18 0.73
CA ALA A 4 8.15 -14.33 0.24
C ALA A 4 7.73 -12.98 -0.33
N ASN A 5 7.55 -12.90 -1.65
CA ASN A 5 6.99 -11.73 -2.31
C ASN A 5 5.49 -11.95 -2.43
N ILE A 6 4.69 -11.23 -1.63
CA ILE A 6 3.24 -11.18 -1.84
C ILE A 6 2.93 -9.89 -2.60
N TYR A 7 2.47 -10.06 -3.84
CA TYR A 7 2.12 -8.99 -4.76
C TYR A 7 0.69 -8.54 -4.46
N LEU A 8 0.51 -7.29 -4.02
CA LEU A 8 -0.81 -6.73 -3.73
C LEU A 8 -1.07 -5.51 -4.61
N HIS A 9 -2.13 -5.65 -5.42
CA HIS A 9 -2.87 -4.67 -6.23
C HIS A 9 -2.09 -3.51 -6.88
N ASN A 10 -2.12 -3.50 -8.22
CA ASN A 10 -1.78 -2.35 -9.04
C ASN A 10 -2.90 -1.31 -8.91
N LEU A 11 -2.64 -0.22 -8.19
CA LEU A 11 -3.40 1.02 -8.28
C LEU A 11 -2.56 1.90 -9.19
N ASN A 12 -3.11 2.40 -10.31
CA ASN A 12 -2.40 2.86 -11.51
C ASN A 12 -1.15 3.78 -11.35
N GLU A 13 -0.85 4.26 -10.15
CA GLU A 13 0.29 5.14 -9.83
C GLU A 13 1.21 4.60 -8.72
N PHE A 14 0.88 3.51 -8.02
CA PHE A 14 1.74 2.97 -6.96
C PHE A 14 1.68 1.45 -6.81
N LYS A 15 2.81 0.87 -6.39
CA LYS A 15 2.97 -0.57 -6.15
C LYS A 15 3.12 -0.84 -4.66
N VAL A 16 2.42 -1.84 -4.15
CA VAL A 16 2.52 -2.26 -2.76
C VAL A 16 3.01 -3.70 -2.69
N TYR A 17 4.05 -3.94 -1.91
CA TYR A 17 4.58 -5.29 -1.69
C TYR A 17 5.05 -5.46 -0.25
N VAL A 18 4.94 -6.69 0.24
CA VAL A 18 5.41 -7.09 1.57
C VAL A 18 6.54 -8.09 1.40
N ASN A 19 7.68 -7.80 2.02
CA ASN A 19 8.84 -8.68 2.11
C ASN A 19 9.02 -9.13 3.55
N LYS A 20 9.42 -10.40 3.75
CA LYS A 20 9.88 -10.89 5.06
C LYS A 20 11.39 -11.03 5.04
N PHE A 21 12.07 -10.50 6.05
CA PHE A 21 13.49 -10.70 6.26
C PHE A 21 13.72 -11.06 7.74
N VAL A 22 14.19 -12.28 7.98
CA VAL A 22 14.35 -12.85 9.33
C VAL A 22 13.01 -12.79 10.08
N ASP A 23 12.91 -12.01 11.15
CA ASP A 23 11.74 -11.88 12.02
C ASP A 23 10.93 -10.61 11.74
N GLU A 24 11.31 -9.84 10.72
CA GLU A 24 10.68 -8.59 10.36
C GLU A 24 9.94 -8.68 9.02
N TYR A 25 8.83 -7.96 8.96
CA TYR A 25 7.99 -7.75 7.79
C TYR A 25 8.13 -6.30 7.33
N PHE A 26 8.43 -6.12 6.06
CA PHE A 26 8.66 -4.84 5.40
C PHE A 26 7.54 -4.63 4.39
N LEU A 27 6.63 -3.70 4.66
CA LEU A 27 5.67 -3.19 3.71
C LEU A 27 6.31 -2.02 2.96
N THR A 28 6.43 -2.13 1.64
CA THR A 28 6.92 -1.03 0.81
C THR A 28 5.84 -0.57 -0.15
N ILE A 29 5.66 0.74 -0.18
CA ILE A 29 4.75 1.47 -1.05
C ILE A 29 5.63 2.27 -1.99
N GLN A 30 5.73 1.84 -3.23
CA GLN A 30 6.49 2.51 -4.26
C GLN A 30 5.57 3.44 -5.05
N ILE A 31 5.88 4.73 -5.03
CA ILE A 31 5.20 5.80 -5.74
C ILE A 31 6.13 6.34 -6.84
N PRO A 32 5.66 7.15 -7.80
CA PRO A 32 6.50 7.61 -8.92
C PRO A 32 7.73 8.40 -8.45
N ASN A 33 7.59 9.11 -7.33
CA ASN A 33 8.61 10.01 -6.80
C ASN A 33 9.42 9.41 -5.63
N GLY A 34 9.28 8.11 -5.33
CA GLY A 34 10.02 7.48 -4.24
C GLY A 34 9.38 6.22 -3.67
N ALA A 35 9.81 5.85 -2.47
CA ALA A 35 9.24 4.73 -1.74
C ALA A 35 9.05 5.08 -0.28
N VAL A 36 7.95 4.60 0.30
CA VAL A 36 7.69 4.64 1.73
C VAL A 36 7.71 3.20 2.23
N SER A 37 8.52 2.93 3.26
CA SER A 37 8.64 1.60 3.84
C SER A 37 8.23 1.62 5.31
N PHE A 38 7.49 0.59 5.71
CA PHE A 38 7.09 0.33 7.09
C PHE A 38 7.62 -1.04 7.50
N THR A 39 8.16 -1.12 8.71
CA THR A 39 8.69 -2.36 9.28
C THR A 39 7.91 -2.74 10.52
N SER A 40 7.55 -4.01 10.66
CA SER A 40 7.01 -4.58 11.89
C SER A 40 7.51 -6.01 12.07
N ASN A 41 7.74 -6.44 13.31
CA ASN A 41 8.00 -7.85 13.63
C ASN A 41 6.71 -8.70 13.68
N ASN A 42 5.54 -8.09 13.46
CA ASN A 42 4.25 -8.74 13.53
C ASN A 42 3.47 -8.56 12.22
N LEU A 43 3.19 -9.69 11.55
CA LEU A 43 2.45 -9.70 10.27
C LEU A 43 1.06 -9.08 10.39
N LYS A 44 0.38 -9.24 11.54
CA LYS A 44 -0.97 -8.70 11.74
C LYS A 44 -1.00 -7.17 11.67
N ASP A 45 0.09 -6.51 12.04
CA ASP A 45 0.18 -5.05 11.96
C ASP A 45 0.26 -4.60 10.50
N ILE A 46 1.04 -5.31 9.68
CA ILE A 46 1.14 -5.07 8.24
C ILE A 46 -0.20 -5.33 7.55
N GLU A 47 -0.89 -6.42 7.87
CA GLU A 47 -2.22 -6.72 7.32
C GLU A 47 -3.27 -5.67 7.70
N SER A 48 -3.24 -5.22 8.95
CA SER A 48 -4.13 -4.15 9.45
C SER A 48 -3.89 -2.84 8.70
N LEU A 49 -2.62 -2.47 8.50
CA LEU A 49 -2.24 -1.28 7.75
C LEU A 49 -2.69 -1.37 6.28
N LEU A 50 -2.45 -2.49 5.61
CA LEU A 50 -2.91 -2.75 4.25
C LEU A 50 -4.44 -2.63 4.10
N LYS A 51 -5.20 -3.19 5.05
CA LYS A 51 -6.67 -3.08 5.06
C LYS A 51 -7.12 -1.62 5.17
N LYS A 52 -6.49 -0.83 6.04
CA LYS A 52 -6.78 0.60 6.19
C LYS A 52 -6.45 1.37 4.91
N MET A 53 -5.31 1.11 4.29
CA MET A 53 -4.93 1.74 3.02
C MET A 53 -5.95 1.43 1.91
N LEU A 54 -6.35 0.16 1.77
CA LEU A 54 -7.38 -0.23 0.79
C LEU A 54 -8.73 0.44 1.07
N ALA A 55 -9.10 0.62 2.33
CA ALA A 55 -10.33 1.32 2.70
C ALA A 55 -10.28 2.81 2.29
N VAL A 56 -9.16 3.49 2.52
CA VAL A 56 -8.96 4.89 2.10
C VAL A 56 -9.02 5.00 0.58
N VAL A 57 -8.31 4.15 -0.15
CA VAL A 57 -8.33 4.15 -1.63
C VAL A 57 -9.75 3.94 -2.17
N LYS A 58 -10.52 3.01 -1.58
CA LYS A 58 -11.90 2.77 -1.98
C LYS A 58 -12.80 3.97 -1.70
N GLN A 59 -12.59 4.68 -0.59
CA GLN A 59 -13.32 5.92 -0.29
C GLN A 59 -13.01 7.01 -1.31
N GLU A 60 -11.74 7.20 -1.67
CA GLU A 60 -11.30 8.16 -2.70
C GLU A 60 -11.87 7.83 -4.09
N GLN A 61 -11.96 6.54 -4.45
CA GLN A 61 -12.57 6.11 -5.72
C GLN A 61 -14.10 6.25 -5.77
N LEU A 62 -14.76 6.28 -4.61
CA LEU A 62 -16.21 6.43 -4.49
C LEU A 62 -16.64 7.90 -4.37
N LEU A 63 -15.71 8.82 -4.11
CA LEU A 63 -16.00 10.25 -4.18
C LEU A 63 -16.26 10.62 -5.65
N PRO A 64 -17.44 11.17 -6.00
CA PRO A 64 -17.60 11.75 -7.32
C PRO A 64 -16.54 12.84 -7.46
N LYS A 65 -15.79 12.83 -8.57
CA LYS A 65 -14.94 13.95 -9.00
C LYS A 65 -15.83 15.18 -9.12
N LYS A 66 -16.02 15.90 -8.02
CA LYS A 66 -16.69 17.19 -8.03
C LYS A 66 -15.65 18.19 -8.48
N GLU A 67 -16.03 18.91 -9.54
CA GLU A 67 -15.48 20.19 -9.98
C GLU A 67 -14.22 20.14 -10.85
N GLU A 68 -14.45 19.98 -12.17
CA GLU A 68 -13.88 20.88 -13.19
C GLU A 68 -14.97 21.18 -14.25
N GLU A 69 -16.01 21.92 -13.86
CA GLU A 69 -16.81 22.74 -14.78
C GLU A 69 -16.92 24.13 -14.15
N LEU A 70 -15.81 24.88 -14.22
CA LEU A 70 -15.77 26.33 -14.07
C LEU A 70 -14.94 26.83 -15.24
N VAL A 71 -15.60 27.06 -16.38
CA VAL A 71 -15.54 28.25 -17.28
C VAL A 71 -16.40 27.94 -18.51
#